data_AF-A0A7W5VSC9-F1
#
_entry.id   AF-A0A7W5VSC9-F1
#
_cell.length_a   1.000
_cell.length_b   1.000
_cell.length_c   1.000
_cell.angle_alpha   90.00
_cell.angle_beta   90.00
_cell.angle_gamma   90.00
#
_symmetry.space_group_name_H-M   'P 1'
#
loop_
_entity.id
_entity.type
_entity.pdbx_description
1 polymer ?
#
loop_
_entity_poly.entity_id
_entity_poly.type
_entity_poly.pdbx_seq_one_letter_code
_entity_poly.pdbx_strand_id
1 'polypeptide(L)'
;MVAVAATGTDVVDVAACAQREVTVSNIRNYAVNTIPEHTFALILALRRSLLAYRNSVQAGRWQEANQFCYFDFPINDLAGSTLGVIGDGALGRTVADIGRAFGMKDLFSDYKGTKGMGPLIRLSRRSSRSATSSPCTRR
;
A
#
# COMPACT_ATOMS: atom_id res chain seq x y z
N MET A 1 -11.20 29.92 12.07
CA MET A 1 -10.18 29.06 11.43
C MET A 1 -10.31 27.65 11.99
N VAL A 2 -10.17 26.62 11.16
CA VAL A 2 -10.09 25.20 11.52
C VAL A 2 -8.70 24.68 11.14
N ALA A 3 -7.98 24.08 12.09
CA ALA A 3 -6.67 23.48 11.87
C ALA A 3 -6.75 21.97 12.05
N VAL A 4 -6.40 21.22 11.01
CA VAL A 4 -6.40 19.75 11.00
C VAL A 4 -4.97 19.27 11.22
N ALA A 5 -4.75 18.54 12.32
CA ALA A 5 -3.47 17.93 12.65
C ALA A 5 -3.20 16.65 11.83
N ALA A 6 -3.50 16.68 10.54
CA ALA A 6 -3.29 15.60 9.59
C ALA A 6 -3.06 16.15 8.18
N THR A 7 -2.60 15.31 7.26
CA THR A 7 -2.44 15.68 5.85
C THR A 7 -3.77 15.63 5.09
N GLY A 8 -4.64 14.68 5.39
CA GLY A 8 -6.00 14.64 4.82
C GLY A 8 -6.91 15.67 5.48
N THR A 9 -7.76 16.31 4.69
CA THR A 9 -8.79 17.25 5.18
C THR A 9 -10.20 16.71 4.99
N ASP A 10 -10.34 15.43 4.62
CA ASP A 10 -11.62 14.79 4.26
C ASP A 10 -12.62 14.74 5.43
N VAL A 11 -12.12 14.92 6.65
CA VAL A 11 -12.91 14.99 7.88
C VAL A 11 -13.60 16.35 8.08
N VAL A 12 -13.31 17.35 7.24
CA VAL A 12 -13.90 18.70 7.28
C VAL A 12 -14.56 19.02 5.94
N ASP A 13 -15.78 19.54 5.98
CA ASP A 13 -16.42 20.12 4.80
C ASP A 13 -15.76 21.47 4.48
N VAL A 14 -14.73 21.42 3.62
CA VAL A 14 -13.97 22.60 3.19
C VAL A 14 -14.85 23.59 2.44
N ALA A 15 -15.86 23.13 1.70
CA ALA A 15 -16.74 24.01 0.92
C ALA A 15 -17.68 24.79 1.83
N ALA A 16 -18.29 24.13 2.83
CA ALA A 16 -19.14 24.80 3.82
C ALA A 16 -18.34 25.78 4.69
N CYS A 17 -17.08 25.48 4.99
CA CYS A 17 -16.17 26.39 5.70
C CYS A 17 -15.84 27.62 4.85
N ALA A 18 -15.53 27.42 3.56
CA ALA A 18 -15.24 28.52 2.64
C ALA A 18 -16.41 29.50 2.49
N GLN A 19 -17.66 28.99 2.40
CA GLN A 19 -18.87 29.82 2.34
C GLN A 19 -19.09 30.70 3.59
N ARG A 20 -18.50 30.30 4.71
CA ARG A 20 -18.60 31.00 6.01
C ARG A 20 -17.32 31.77 6.35
N GLU A 21 -16.43 31.96 5.38
CA GLU A 21 -15.16 32.66 5.56
C GLU A 21 -14.26 32.01 6.64
N VAL A 22 -14.40 30.69 6.84
CA VAL A 22 -13.60 29.93 7.79
C VAL A 22 -12.44 29.25 7.05
N THR A 23 -11.22 29.72 7.30
CA THR A 23 -9.99 29.09 6.77
C THR A 23 -9.79 27.68 7.33
N VAL A 24 -9.51 26.70 6.45
CA VAL A 24 -9.08 25.34 6.81
C VAL A 24 -7.59 25.18 6.50
N SER A 25 -6.81 24.71 7.46
CA SER A 25 -5.37 24.47 7.32
C SER A 25 -5.01 23.04 7.73
N ASN A 26 -3.97 22.46 7.13
CA ASN A 26 -3.55 21.08 7.34
C ASN A 26 -2.01 20.95 7.47
N ILE A 27 -1.55 19.84 8.03
CA ILE A 27 -0.11 19.54 8.17
C ILE A 27 0.32 18.59 7.06
N ARG A 28 1.17 19.06 6.16
CA ARG A 28 1.72 18.28 5.03
C ARG A 28 3.09 17.72 5.38
N ASN A 29 3.43 16.58 4.80
CA ASN A 29 4.76 15.97 4.85
C ASN A 29 5.30 15.62 6.26
N TYR A 30 4.45 15.50 7.28
CA TYR A 30 4.92 15.21 8.65
C TYR A 30 5.30 13.74 8.88
N ALA A 31 4.75 12.81 8.07
CA ALA A 31 4.89 11.37 8.28
C ALA A 31 5.54 10.65 7.10
N VAL A 32 6.42 11.35 6.38
CA VAL A 32 7.06 10.86 5.14
C VAL A 32 7.87 9.59 5.36
N ASN A 33 8.45 9.38 6.55
CA ASN A 33 9.19 8.15 6.87
C ASN A 33 8.32 7.17 7.67
N THR A 34 7.62 7.65 8.70
CA THR A 34 6.86 6.82 9.64
C THR A 34 5.79 5.97 8.97
N ILE A 35 5.03 6.54 8.02
CA ILE A 35 3.95 5.79 7.34
C ILE A 35 4.52 4.76 6.36
N PRO A 36 5.51 5.08 5.51
CA PRO A 36 6.16 4.06 4.69
C PRO A 36 6.81 2.93 5.49
N GLU A 37 7.52 3.24 6.58
CA GLU A 37 8.10 2.23 7.47
C GLU A 37 7.01 1.32 8.07
N HIS A 38 5.92 1.90 8.56
CA HIS A 38 4.80 1.13 9.06
C HIS A 38 4.15 0.26 7.97
N THR A 39 4.03 0.77 6.75
CA THR A 39 3.54 0.01 5.60
C THR A 39 4.42 -1.22 5.34
N PHE A 40 5.74 -1.08 5.40
CA PHE A 40 6.65 -2.22 5.25
C PHE A 40 6.59 -3.20 6.42
N ALA A 41 6.35 -2.73 7.65
CA ALA A 41 6.12 -3.60 8.79
C ALA A 41 4.92 -4.53 8.54
N LEU A 42 3.82 -4.01 8.00
CA LEU A 42 2.63 -4.80 7.63
C LEU A 42 2.90 -5.76 6.47
N ILE A 43 3.59 -5.30 5.42
CA ILE A 43 3.96 -6.14 4.27
C ILE A 43 4.82 -7.33 4.73
N LEU A 44 5.83 -7.09 5.57
CA LEU A 44 6.70 -8.14 6.09
C LEU A 44 5.94 -9.11 7.00
N ALA A 45 5.05 -8.60 7.86
CA ALA A 45 4.23 -9.43 8.73
C ALA A 45 3.39 -10.43 7.93
N LEU A 46 2.82 -10.00 6.80
CA LEU A 46 2.06 -10.86 5.89
C LEU A 46 2.97 -11.81 5.12
N ARG A 47 4.05 -11.32 4.50
CA ARG A 47 4.91 -12.11 3.61
C ARG A 47 5.66 -13.23 4.34
N ARG A 48 5.99 -13.02 5.62
CA ARG A 48 6.71 -13.99 6.47
C ARG A 48 5.79 -14.77 7.42
N SER A 49 4.46 -14.60 7.31
CA SER A 49 3.48 -15.23 8.22
C SER A 49 3.79 -14.97 9.70
N LEU A 50 4.27 -13.76 10.03
CA LEU A 50 4.89 -13.45 11.33
C LEU A 50 3.95 -13.71 12.51
N LEU A 51 2.67 -13.32 12.38
CA LEU A 51 1.68 -13.51 13.44
C LEU A 51 1.32 -14.98 13.63
N ALA A 52 1.28 -15.77 12.55
CA ALA A 52 1.00 -17.19 12.63
C ALA A 52 2.14 -17.95 13.32
N TYR A 53 3.39 -17.64 12.95
CA TYR A 53 4.56 -18.18 13.65
C TYR A 53 4.61 -17.74 15.12
N ARG A 54 4.37 -16.46 15.42
CA ARG A 54 4.30 -15.97 16.81
C ARG A 54 3.30 -16.78 17.64
N ASN A 55 2.08 -16.97 17.13
CA ASN A 55 1.03 -17.69 17.86
C ASN A 55 1.37 -19.18 18.02
N SER A 56 1.94 -19.83 17.01
CA SER A 56 2.33 -21.24 17.10
C SER A 56 3.48 -21.48 18.07
N VAL A 57 4.48 -20.60 18.12
CA VAL A 57 5.56 -20.66 19.12
C VAL A 57 5.00 -20.49 20.53
N GLN A 58 4.10 -19.52 20.74
CA GLN A 58 3.41 -19.33 22.02
C GLN A 58 2.59 -20.56 22.44
N ALA A 59 2.05 -21.30 21.47
CA ALA A 59 1.29 -22.53 21.70
C ALA A 59 2.16 -23.78 21.92
N GLY A 60 3.50 -23.67 21.95
CA GLY A 60 4.39 -24.79 22.24
C GLY A 60 4.90 -25.56 21.01
N ARG A 61 4.54 -25.13 19.79
CA ARG A 61 4.88 -25.88 18.55
C ARG A 61 6.38 -25.97 18.30
N TRP A 62 7.17 -25.02 18.80
CA TRP A 62 8.62 -25.07 18.67
C TRP A 62 9.25 -26.21 19.48
N GLN A 63 8.74 -26.48 20.68
CA GLN A 63 9.22 -27.55 21.56
C GLN A 63 8.87 -28.94 21.01
N GLU A 64 7.78 -29.04 20.26
CA GLU A 64 7.32 -30.27 19.62
C GLU A 64 8.05 -30.58 18.31
N ALA A 65 8.76 -29.60 17.74
CA ALA A 65 9.46 -29.76 16.48
C ALA A 65 10.65 -30.71 16.64
N ASN A 66 10.66 -31.82 15.89
CA ASN A 66 11.76 -32.79 15.87
C ASN A 66 13.00 -32.30 15.08
N GLN A 67 13.00 -31.03 14.65
CA GLN A 67 14.04 -30.39 13.85
C GLN A 67 14.33 -28.99 14.37
N PHE A 68 15.41 -28.37 13.86
CA PHE A 68 15.83 -27.02 14.27
C PHE A 68 14.84 -25.91 13.87
N CYS A 69 13.90 -26.18 12.96
CA CYS A 69 12.83 -25.28 12.54
C CYS A 69 11.61 -26.09 12.05
N TYR A 70 10.46 -25.43 11.90
CA TYR A 70 9.25 -26.00 11.29
C TYR A 70 8.66 -25.05 10.25
N PHE A 71 7.90 -25.60 9.29
CA PHE A 71 7.43 -24.88 8.10
C PHE A 71 5.89 -24.96 7.96
N ASP A 72 5.18 -24.72 9.06
CA ASP A 72 3.72 -24.83 9.12
C ASP A 72 3.01 -23.71 8.34
N PHE A 73 3.70 -22.58 8.11
CA PHE A 73 3.15 -21.42 7.39
C PHE A 73 4.07 -20.96 6.25
N PRO A 74 3.50 -20.42 5.16
CA PRO A 74 4.29 -19.99 4.01
C PRO A 74 5.21 -18.82 4.38
N ILE A 75 6.47 -18.94 3.99
CA ILE A 75 7.45 -17.87 4.07
C ILE A 75 7.91 -17.59 2.65
N ASN A 76 7.85 -16.33 2.24
CA ASN A 76 8.32 -15.93 0.93
C ASN A 76 9.17 -14.67 1.01
N ASP A 77 10.00 -14.43 0.00
CA ASP A 77 10.81 -13.22 -0.08
C ASP A 77 10.03 -12.06 -0.74
N LEU A 78 10.41 -10.84 -0.38
CA LEU A 78 9.97 -9.63 -1.08
C LEU A 78 10.76 -9.41 -2.37
N ALA A 79 12.05 -9.78 -2.39
CA ALA A 79 12.87 -9.67 -3.58
C ALA A 79 12.21 -10.42 -4.77
N GLY A 80 12.16 -9.77 -5.93
CA GLY A 80 11.53 -10.30 -7.14
C GLY A 80 10.00 -10.22 -7.17
N SER A 81 9.34 -9.85 -6.07
CA SER A 81 7.89 -9.60 -6.05
C SER A 81 7.53 -8.24 -6.65
N THR A 82 6.25 -8.08 -7.03
CA THR A 82 5.74 -6.82 -7.57
C THR A 82 5.02 -6.01 -6.49
N LEU A 83 5.44 -4.76 -6.28
CA LEU A 83 4.80 -3.80 -5.38
C LEU A 83 3.89 -2.87 -6.18
N GLY A 84 2.57 -2.99 -6.01
CA GLY A 84 1.60 -2.05 -6.58
C GLY A 84 1.38 -0.86 -5.64
N VAL A 85 1.67 0.35 -6.11
CA VAL A 85 1.46 1.60 -5.37
C VAL A 85 0.35 2.40 -6.01
N ILE A 86 -0.69 2.72 -5.24
CA ILE A 86 -1.80 3.56 -5.70
C ILE A 86 -1.60 4.96 -5.14
N GLY A 87 -1.30 5.89 -6.06
CA GLY A 87 -0.94 7.28 -5.76
C GLY A 87 0.56 7.52 -5.68
N ASP A 88 1.03 8.52 -6.42
CA ASP A 88 2.43 8.92 -6.53
C ASP A 88 2.77 10.14 -5.67
N GLY A 89 2.02 10.40 -4.61
CA GLY A 89 2.35 11.45 -3.64
C GLY A 89 3.66 11.15 -2.90
N ALA A 90 4.06 12.07 -2.00
CA ALA A 90 5.31 11.94 -1.22
C ALA A 90 5.43 10.58 -0.49
N LEU A 91 4.32 10.08 0.08
CA LEU A 91 4.29 8.79 0.76
C LEU A 91 4.44 7.61 -0.22
N GLY A 92 3.70 7.63 -1.33
CA GLY A 92 3.73 6.56 -2.33
C GLY A 92 5.11 6.41 -2.98
N ARG A 93 5.78 7.54 -3.27
CA ARG A 93 7.16 7.54 -3.76
C ARG A 93 8.13 6.92 -2.74
N THR A 94 8.05 7.34 -1.49
CA THR A 94 8.91 6.81 -0.42
C THR A 94 8.68 5.29 -0.21
N VAL A 95 7.43 4.83 -0.29
CA VAL A 95 7.11 3.39 -0.25
C VAL A 95 7.76 2.64 -1.42
N ALA A 96 7.70 3.20 -2.64
CA ALA A 96 8.35 2.58 -3.79
C ALA A 96 9.88 2.56 -3.67
N ASP A 97 10.48 3.63 -3.13
CA ASP A 97 11.92 3.71 -2.89
C ASP A 97 12.39 2.59 -1.95
N ILE A 98 11.70 2.40 -0.83
CA ILE A 98 11.96 1.30 0.11
C ILE A 98 11.74 -0.06 -0.58
N GLY A 99 10.68 -0.20 -1.38
CA GLY A 99 10.40 -1.42 -2.14
C GLY A 99 11.52 -1.81 -3.10
N ARG A 100 12.08 -0.82 -3.81
CA ARG A 100 13.24 -1.03 -4.69
C ARG A 100 14.48 -1.43 -3.90
N ALA A 101 14.69 -0.89 -2.71
CA ALA A 101 15.77 -1.32 -1.81
C ALA A 101 15.62 -2.79 -1.35
N PHE A 102 14.39 -3.29 -1.22
CA PHE A 102 14.09 -4.72 -0.98
C PHE A 102 14.17 -5.59 -2.26
N GLY A 103 14.50 -5.02 -3.42
CA GLY A 103 14.56 -5.75 -4.69
C GLY A 103 13.19 -6.06 -5.30
N MET A 104 12.14 -5.32 -4.94
CA MET A 104 10.81 -5.44 -5.52
C MET A 104 10.73 -4.68 -6.85
N LYS A 105 9.77 -5.07 -7.70
CA LYS A 105 9.39 -4.34 -8.92
C LYS A 105 8.19 -3.44 -8.59
N ASP A 106 8.39 -2.13 -8.50
CA ASP A 106 7.30 -1.20 -8.23
C ASP A 106 6.50 -0.87 -9.49
N LEU A 107 5.18 -0.76 -9.34
CA LEU A 107 4.27 -0.27 -10.36
C LEU A 107 3.35 0.79 -9.74
N PHE A 108 3.19 1.93 -10.39
CA PHE A 108 2.34 3.03 -9.91
C PHE A 108 1.02 3.08 -10.67
N SER A 109 -0.09 3.28 -9.97
CA SER A 109 -1.42 3.44 -10.57
C SER A 109 -1.69 4.89 -10.82
N ASP A 110 -2.06 5.19 -12.07
CA ASP A 110 -2.62 6.48 -12.42
C ASP A 110 -4.00 6.66 -11.78
N TYR A 111 -4.35 7.92 -11.49
CA TYR A 111 -5.71 8.33 -11.17
C TYR A 111 -6.43 8.76 -12.46
N LYS A 112 -7.77 8.71 -12.47
CA LYS A 112 -8.55 9.17 -13.63
C LYS A 112 -8.22 10.64 -13.92
N GLY A 113 -7.60 10.91 -15.07
CA GLY A 113 -7.38 12.27 -15.59
C GLY A 113 -5.92 12.71 -15.71
N THR A 114 -4.96 11.95 -15.18
CA THR A 114 -3.52 12.21 -15.36
C THR A 114 -2.95 11.34 -16.49
N LYS A 115 -1.93 11.85 -17.18
CA LYS A 115 -1.11 11.11 -18.14
C LYS A 115 0.34 11.24 -17.70
N GLY A 116 1.03 10.12 -17.49
CA GLY A 116 2.46 10.11 -17.17
C GLY A 116 2.86 9.18 -16.02
N MET A 117 1.91 8.48 -15.40
CA MET A 117 2.20 7.53 -14.34
C MET A 117 2.41 6.13 -14.93
N GLY A 118 3.32 5.36 -14.34
CA GLY A 118 3.76 4.05 -14.83
C GLY A 118 2.61 3.06 -15.08
N PRO A 119 2.85 1.96 -15.80
CA PRO A 119 1.78 1.08 -16.26
C PRO A 119 1.25 0.20 -15.13
N LEU A 120 0.28 0.68 -14.32
CA LEU A 120 -0.58 -0.23 -13.52
C LEU A 120 -1.87 -0.65 -14.22
N ILE A 121 -1.99 -0.42 -15.53
CA ILE A 121 -3.04 -1.06 -16.32
C ILE A 121 -2.49 -2.37 -16.91
N ARG A 122 -2.63 -3.46 -16.13
CA ARG A 122 -2.89 -4.86 -16.57
C ARG A 122 -2.19 -5.90 -15.65
N LEU A 123 -2.73 -6.13 -14.45
CA LEU A 123 -2.44 -7.35 -13.68
C LEU A 123 -3.64 -8.30 -13.56
N SER A 124 -4.85 -7.92 -13.95
CA SER A 124 -6.04 -8.80 -13.89
C SER A 124 -6.36 -9.59 -15.17
N ARG A 125 -5.52 -9.56 -16.21
CA ARG A 125 -5.86 -10.12 -17.53
C ARG A 125 -4.82 -11.04 -18.18
N ARG A 126 -3.96 -11.69 -17.38
CA ARG A 126 -3.08 -12.77 -17.88
C ARG A 126 -3.62 -14.19 -17.64
N SER A 127 -4.81 -14.32 -17.05
CA SER A 127 -5.65 -15.52 -17.18
C SER A 127 -6.87 -15.18 -18.04
N SER A 128 -7.21 -16.04 -18.99
CA SER A 128 -8.35 -15.98 -19.93
C SER A 128 -8.34 -14.91 -21.05
N ARG A 129 -7.89 -15.38 -22.22
CA ARG A 129 -8.40 -15.24 -23.60
C ARG A 129 -9.44 -14.12 -23.93
N SER A 130 -9.23 -13.56 -25.13
CA SER A 130 -10.19 -12.83 -26.00
C SER A 130 -10.78 -11.52 -25.48
N ALA A 131 -10.24 -10.40 -25.98
CA ALA A 131 -10.78 -9.06 -25.80
C ALA A 131 -11.47 -8.62 -27.11
N THR A 132 -12.80 -8.71 -27.16
CA THR A 132 -13.62 -7.92 -28.09
C THR A 132 -13.77 -6.50 -27.53
N SER A 133 -13.48 -5.53 -28.38
CA SER A 133 -13.59 -4.09 -28.14
C SER A 133 -15.04 -3.63 -28.26
N SER A 134 -15.56 -2.91 -27.28
CA SER A 134 -16.76 -2.07 -27.42
C SER A 134 -16.67 -0.87 -26.47
N PRO A 135 -16.89 0.39 -26.93
CA PRO A 135 -16.90 1.56 -26.08
C PRO A 135 -18.28 1.73 -25.43
N CYS A 136 -18.35 1.71 -24.10
CA CYS A 136 -19.57 2.00 -23.36
C CYS A 136 -19.60 3.50 -23.01
N THR A 137 -20.29 4.27 -23.85
CA THR A 137 -20.74 5.64 -23.57
C THR A 137 -21.84 5.58 -22.51
N ARG A 138 -21.66 6.30 -21.39
CA ARG A 138 -22.69 6.52 -20.36
C ARG A 138 -23.63 7.64 -20.81
N ARG A 139 -24.94 7.33 -20.82
CA ARG A 139 -26.00 8.25 -20.37
C ARG A 139 -26.10 8.16 -18.85
#